data_AF-G4YSJ2-F1
#
_entry.id   AF-G4YSJ2-F1
#
_cell.length_a   1.000
_cell.length_b   1.000
_cell.length_c   1.000
_cell.angle_alpha   90.00
_cell.angle_beta   90.00
_cell.angle_gamma   90.00
#
_symmetry.space_group_name_H-M   'P 1'
#
loop_
_entity.id
_entity.type
_entity.pdbx_description
1 polymer ?
#
loop_
_entity_poly.entity_id
_entity_poly.type
_entity_poly.pdbx_seq_one_letter_code
_entity_poly.pdbx_strand_id
1 'polypeptide(L)'
;MASHVQRILSERAAARAASQVQAFNAFCTRLGVDPPRDVPLRQSNGHWQHNTELQRVTTAMACEHKMRLQDIVELVRDQERGDFRPNKTMYPSRFTRLLDGYRHKDLLVQIARTGIQPTWKQQDPSRTKPIKNHRSASRHLNAVIRAIRKGQDAGLYLVLDAEVLRHWENIQISPLGAVPNKDCSPEDEVRLIHDLSFPRGHSTNDASRTEDCPDVEYKHVAAIAKRIEACHARYKGAAIMIMKGDVKGAFRHLMLASGHVRWMAATIPELGVLIVDISAPF
;
A
#
# COMPACT_ATOMS: atom_id res chain seq x y z
N MET A 1 -0.53 2.16 31.94
CA MET A 1 -0.26 3.33 31.07
C MET A 1 -0.31 3.01 29.57
N ALA A 2 0.32 1.93 29.09
CA ALA A 2 0.27 1.54 27.66
C ALA A 2 -1.16 1.32 27.12
N SER A 3 -2.06 0.71 27.90
CA SER A 3 -3.46 0.46 27.49
C SER A 3 -4.28 1.73 27.26
N HIS A 4 -4.06 2.77 28.07
CA HIS A 4 -4.79 4.04 27.95
C HIS A 4 -4.33 4.85 26.74
N VAL A 5 -3.02 4.89 26.48
CA VAL A 5 -2.45 5.54 25.29
C VAL A 5 -2.92 4.83 24.02
N GLN A 6 -2.94 3.49 24.02
CA GLN A 6 -3.39 2.70 22.87
C GLN A 6 -4.87 2.94 22.56
N ARG A 7 -5.72 3.06 23.59
CA ARG A 7 -7.14 3.40 23.45
C ARG A 7 -7.36 4.80 22.84
N ILE A 8 -6.62 5.81 23.32
CA ILE A 8 -6.70 7.17 22.76
C ILE A 8 -6.27 7.18 21.30
N LEU A 9 -5.20 6.43 20.96
CA LEU A 9 -4.73 6.33 19.58
C LEU A 9 -5.75 5.64 18.67
N SER A 10 -6.42 4.58 19.15
CA SER A 10 -7.47 3.89 18.39
C SER A 10 -8.71 4.76 18.20
N GLU A 11 -9.15 5.49 19.23
CA GLU A 11 -10.32 6.39 19.14
C GLU A 11 -10.06 7.53 18.14
N ARG A 12 -8.87 8.13 18.18
CA ARG A 12 -8.47 9.16 17.21
C ARG A 12 -8.36 8.61 15.79
N ALA A 13 -7.87 7.39 15.62
CA ALA A 13 -7.81 6.74 14.31
C ALA A 13 -9.22 6.48 13.76
N ALA A 14 -10.14 5.99 14.59
CA ALA A 14 -11.53 5.72 14.20
C ALA A 14 -12.28 7.02 13.83
N ALA A 15 -12.17 8.06 14.64
CA ALA A 15 -12.79 9.37 14.35
C ALA A 15 -12.28 9.94 13.01
N ARG A 16 -10.98 9.78 12.74
CA ARG A 16 -10.39 10.23 11.48
C ARG A 16 -10.87 9.40 10.28
N ALA A 17 -10.95 8.08 10.42
CA ALA A 17 -11.49 7.22 9.37
C ALA A 17 -12.94 7.59 9.04
N ALA A 18 -13.77 7.89 10.05
CA ALA A 18 -15.15 8.33 9.85
C ALA A 18 -15.21 9.67 9.09
N SER A 19 -14.36 10.64 9.46
CA SER A 19 -14.25 11.93 8.76
C SER A 19 -13.85 11.76 7.30
N GLN A 20 -12.89 10.88 7.01
CA GLN A 20 -12.45 10.56 5.65
C GLN A 20 -13.59 9.96 4.81
N VAL A 21 -14.34 9.00 5.36
CA VAL A 21 -15.51 8.41 4.68
C VAL A 21 -16.58 9.47 4.40
N GLN A 22 -16.84 10.37 5.35
CA GLN A 22 -17.80 11.44 5.16
C GLN A 22 -17.38 12.42 4.05
N ALA A 23 -16.11 12.81 4.03
CA ALA A 23 -15.56 13.69 2.99
C ALA A 23 -15.62 13.04 1.60
N PHE A 24 -15.28 11.76 1.50
CA PHE A 24 -15.38 10.96 0.28
C PHE A 24 -16.83 10.90 -0.22
N ASN A 25 -17.78 10.54 0.65
CA ASN A 25 -19.20 10.44 0.31
C ASN A 25 -19.77 11.78 -0.15
N ALA A 26 -19.41 12.89 0.53
CA ALA A 26 -19.81 14.22 0.11
C ALA A 26 -19.24 14.59 -1.27
N PHE A 27 -18.02 14.16 -1.59
CA PHE A 27 -17.45 14.34 -2.93
C PHE A 27 -18.21 13.54 -3.99
N CYS A 28 -18.56 12.28 -3.72
CA CYS A 28 -19.39 11.46 -4.61
C CYS A 28 -20.73 12.15 -4.91
N THR A 29 -21.43 12.63 -3.87
CA THR A 29 -22.71 13.34 -4.04
C THR A 29 -22.56 14.61 -4.89
N ARG A 30 -21.46 15.37 -4.74
CA ARG A 30 -21.20 16.55 -5.59
C ARG A 30 -20.94 16.21 -7.04
N LEU A 31 -20.38 15.04 -7.32
CA LEU A 31 -20.23 14.52 -8.68
C LEU A 31 -21.53 13.94 -9.24
N GLY A 32 -22.58 13.78 -8.44
CA GLY A 32 -23.79 13.07 -8.84
C GLY A 32 -23.62 11.54 -8.85
N VAL A 33 -22.58 11.03 -8.18
CA VAL A 33 -22.34 9.59 -8.02
C VAL A 33 -22.84 9.15 -6.66
N ASP A 34 -23.68 8.12 -6.62
CA ASP A 34 -24.14 7.55 -5.36
C ASP A 34 -22.96 7.05 -4.52
N PRO A 35 -22.82 7.49 -3.25
CA PRO A 35 -21.75 7.03 -2.36
C PRO A 35 -21.71 5.50 -2.23
N PRO A 36 -20.53 4.92 -1.98
CA PRO A 36 -20.40 3.47 -1.88
C PRO A 36 -21.19 2.94 -0.69
N ARG A 37 -21.91 1.84 -0.89
CA ARG A 37 -22.61 1.10 0.17
C ARG A 37 -21.68 0.05 0.79
N ASP A 38 -22.05 -0.45 1.97
CA ASP A 38 -21.34 -1.56 2.59
C ASP A 38 -21.50 -2.85 1.76
N VAL A 39 -20.38 -3.50 1.48
CA VAL A 39 -20.32 -4.74 0.70
C VAL A 39 -19.86 -5.89 1.59
N PRO A 40 -20.64 -6.99 1.70
CA PRO A 40 -20.23 -8.18 2.42
C PRO A 40 -18.89 -8.73 1.93
N LEU A 41 -18.11 -9.32 2.83
CA LEU A 41 -16.81 -9.91 2.48
C LEU A 41 -16.91 -11.07 1.47
N ARG A 42 -18.03 -11.79 1.50
CA ARG A 42 -18.27 -12.98 0.69
C ARG A 42 -19.60 -12.87 -0.05
N GLN A 43 -19.67 -13.51 -1.20
CA GLN A 43 -20.88 -13.74 -1.97
C GLN A 43 -21.74 -14.83 -1.32
N SER A 44 -22.97 -15.00 -1.80
CA SER A 44 -23.91 -16.03 -1.31
C SER A 44 -23.39 -17.47 -1.47
N ASN A 45 -22.53 -17.72 -2.46
CA ASN A 45 -21.85 -19.00 -2.69
C ASN A 45 -20.63 -19.23 -1.76
N GLY A 46 -20.34 -18.30 -0.84
CA GLY A 46 -19.21 -18.36 0.09
C GLY A 46 -17.87 -17.88 -0.47
N HIS A 47 -17.76 -17.54 -1.75
CA HIS A 47 -16.53 -17.00 -2.34
C HIS A 47 -16.29 -15.56 -1.91
N TRP A 48 -15.02 -15.15 -1.83
CA TRP A 48 -14.65 -13.77 -1.54
C TRP A 48 -15.02 -12.85 -2.70
N GLN A 49 -15.27 -11.59 -2.38
CA GLN A 49 -15.47 -10.53 -3.37
C GLN A 49 -14.70 -9.27 -3.01
N HIS A 50 -14.37 -8.48 -4.03
CA HIS A 50 -13.83 -7.14 -3.86
C HIS A 50 -14.85 -6.20 -3.19
N ASN A 51 -14.40 -5.03 -2.76
CA ASN A 51 -15.31 -3.95 -2.42
C ASN A 51 -15.91 -3.36 -3.71
N THR A 52 -16.96 -3.99 -4.20
CA THR A 52 -17.59 -3.68 -5.50
C THR A 52 -18.21 -2.30 -5.54
N GLU A 53 -18.68 -1.77 -4.41
CA GLU A 53 -19.24 -0.42 -4.34
C GLU A 53 -18.17 0.66 -4.41
N LEU A 54 -17.04 0.48 -3.69
CA LEU A 54 -15.91 1.39 -3.85
C LEU A 54 -15.35 1.31 -5.29
N GLN A 55 -15.23 0.10 -5.84
CA GLN A 55 -14.81 -0.14 -7.23
C GLN A 55 -15.75 0.56 -8.23
N ARG A 56 -17.07 0.45 -8.06
CA ARG A 56 -18.07 1.11 -8.91
C ARG A 56 -17.87 2.62 -8.91
N VAL A 57 -17.78 3.21 -7.72
CA VAL A 57 -17.67 4.67 -7.56
C VAL A 57 -16.36 5.20 -8.13
N THR A 58 -15.23 4.56 -7.86
CA THR A 58 -13.93 5.00 -8.38
C THR A 58 -13.80 4.75 -9.89
N THR A 59 -14.44 3.71 -10.41
CA THR A 59 -14.56 3.49 -11.87
C THR A 59 -15.39 4.58 -12.52
N ALA A 60 -16.55 4.95 -11.96
CA ALA A 60 -17.38 6.04 -12.47
C ALA A 60 -16.62 7.38 -12.48
N MET A 61 -15.85 7.68 -11.42
CA MET A 61 -14.96 8.85 -11.39
C MET A 61 -13.97 8.88 -12.57
N ALA A 62 -13.38 7.74 -12.92
CA ALA A 62 -12.45 7.63 -14.05
C ALA A 62 -13.17 7.69 -15.41
N CYS A 63 -14.21 6.89 -15.60
CA CYS A 63 -14.87 6.70 -16.89
C CYS A 63 -15.84 7.83 -17.24
N GLU A 64 -16.68 8.26 -16.30
CA GLU A 64 -17.76 9.24 -16.52
C GLU A 64 -17.27 10.67 -16.29
N HIS A 65 -16.46 10.89 -15.25
CA HIS A 65 -15.95 12.21 -14.87
C HIS A 65 -14.51 12.50 -15.34
N LYS A 66 -13.89 11.56 -16.07
CA LYS A 66 -12.54 11.70 -16.65
C LYS A 66 -11.45 12.06 -15.63
N MET A 67 -11.62 11.64 -14.38
CA MET A 67 -10.61 11.86 -13.35
C MET A 67 -9.35 11.03 -13.64
N ARG A 68 -8.18 11.61 -13.34
CA ARG A 68 -6.90 10.88 -13.46
C ARG A 68 -6.73 9.95 -12.25
N LEU A 69 -5.99 8.86 -12.44
CA LEU A 69 -5.65 7.93 -11.36
C LEU A 69 -5.07 8.64 -10.12
N GLN A 70 -4.19 9.62 -10.34
CA GLN A 70 -3.62 10.44 -9.28
C GLN A 70 -4.71 11.13 -8.43
N ASP A 71 -5.67 11.77 -9.08
CA ASP A 71 -6.72 12.56 -8.40
C ASP A 71 -7.65 11.63 -7.60
N ILE A 72 -7.97 10.46 -8.13
CA ILE A 72 -8.77 9.44 -7.43
C ILE A 72 -8.01 8.91 -6.21
N VAL A 73 -6.71 8.62 -6.34
CA VAL A 73 -5.90 8.15 -5.21
C VAL A 73 -5.78 9.22 -4.12
N GLU A 74 -5.59 10.48 -4.50
CA GLU A 74 -5.57 11.60 -3.55
C GLU A 74 -6.90 11.72 -2.80
N LEU A 75 -8.02 11.63 -3.52
CA LEU A 75 -9.36 11.66 -2.93
C LEU A 75 -9.59 10.50 -1.96
N VAL A 76 -9.31 9.25 -2.38
CA VAL A 76 -9.49 8.05 -1.53
C VAL A 76 -8.64 8.14 -0.27
N ARG A 77 -7.51 8.84 -0.31
CA ARG A 77 -6.59 9.04 0.82
C ARG A 77 -6.85 10.29 1.64
N ASP A 78 -7.85 11.09 1.30
CA ASP A 78 -8.08 12.39 1.93
C ASP A 78 -6.85 13.32 1.82
N GLN A 79 -6.13 13.26 0.71
CA GLN A 79 -5.00 14.15 0.43
C GLN A 79 -5.50 15.51 -0.05
N GLU A 80 -5.44 16.51 0.82
CA GLU A 80 -5.85 17.88 0.55
C GLU A 80 -4.69 18.86 0.71
N ARG A 81 -4.87 20.12 0.29
CA ARG A 81 -3.82 21.16 0.37
C ARG A 81 -3.30 21.37 1.80
N GLY A 82 -4.16 21.22 2.82
CA GLY A 82 -3.79 21.39 4.23
C GLY A 82 -3.06 20.18 4.84
N ASP A 83 -3.28 18.99 4.29
CA ASP A 83 -2.68 17.75 4.76
C ASP A 83 -2.53 16.75 3.60
N PHE A 84 -1.43 16.87 2.87
CA PHE A 84 -1.16 16.04 1.69
C PHE A 84 -0.54 14.66 2.04
N ARG A 85 -0.48 14.30 3.33
CA ARG A 85 0.12 13.03 3.75
C ARG A 85 -0.67 11.86 3.16
N PRO A 86 -0.03 10.89 2.47
CA PRO A 86 -0.75 9.74 1.93
C PRO A 86 -1.12 8.72 3.01
N ASN A 87 -0.38 8.68 4.11
CA ASN A 87 -0.71 7.92 5.31
C ASN A 87 -0.91 8.88 6.49
N LYS A 88 -2.18 9.11 6.85
CA LYS A 88 -2.55 10.06 7.91
C LYS A 88 -2.03 9.71 9.30
N THR A 89 -1.62 8.45 9.50
CA THR A 89 -1.06 7.96 10.76
C THR A 89 0.43 8.32 10.93
N MET A 90 1.12 8.69 9.85
CA MET A 90 2.52 9.12 9.91
C MET A 90 2.62 10.62 10.19
N TYR A 91 3.31 11.01 11.25
CA TYR A 91 3.45 12.42 11.65
C TYR A 91 4.88 12.91 11.38
N PRO A 92 5.10 13.73 10.32
CA PRO A 92 6.44 14.19 9.95
C PRO A 92 7.18 14.90 11.08
N SER A 93 6.47 15.67 11.92
CA SER A 93 7.03 16.35 13.09
C SER A 93 7.55 15.38 14.16
N ARG A 94 6.90 14.21 14.34
CA ARG A 94 7.39 13.16 15.23
C ARG A 94 8.63 12.49 14.65
N PHE A 95 8.64 12.22 13.34
CA PHE A 95 9.80 11.63 12.67
C PHE A 95 11.02 12.53 12.78
N THR A 96 10.84 13.84 12.61
CA THR A 96 11.92 14.83 12.76
C THR A 96 12.61 14.75 14.14
N ARG A 97 11.84 14.49 15.20
CA ARG A 97 12.35 14.37 16.58
C ARG A 97 12.92 12.99 16.87
N LEU A 98 12.22 11.93 16.45
CA LEU A 98 12.58 10.54 16.77
C LEU A 98 13.80 10.05 15.99
N LEU A 99 14.00 10.58 14.78
CA LEU A 99 15.06 10.17 13.87
C LEU A 99 16.23 11.17 13.88
N ASP A 100 16.35 11.98 14.94
CA ASP A 100 17.47 12.90 15.03
C ASP A 100 18.82 12.15 15.05
N GLY A 101 19.78 12.63 14.26
CA GLY A 101 21.04 11.93 14.00
C GLY A 101 20.97 10.72 13.05
N TYR A 102 19.79 10.32 12.56
CA TYR A 102 19.67 9.26 11.55
C TYR A 102 19.97 9.79 10.14
N ARG A 103 20.86 9.12 9.41
CA ARG A 103 21.36 9.57 8.09
C ARG A 103 20.27 9.79 7.03
N HIS A 104 19.14 9.08 7.11
CA HIS A 104 18.02 9.21 6.15
C HIS A 104 16.80 9.89 6.78
N LYS A 105 16.97 10.69 7.85
CA LYS A 105 15.89 11.41 8.53
C LYS A 105 15.03 12.20 7.54
N ASP A 106 15.66 13.03 6.72
CA ASP A 106 14.93 13.94 5.83
C ASP A 106 14.16 13.19 4.75
N LEU A 107 14.72 12.10 4.21
CA LEU A 107 14.04 11.20 3.29
C LEU A 107 12.79 10.57 3.94
N LEU A 108 12.89 10.05 5.16
CA LEU A 108 11.74 9.46 5.85
C LEU A 108 10.67 10.51 6.22
N VAL A 109 11.10 11.73 6.55
CA VAL A 109 10.19 12.87 6.77
C VAL A 109 9.48 13.25 5.47
N GLN A 110 10.19 13.27 4.33
CA GLN A 110 9.61 13.50 3.02
C GLN A 110 8.63 12.41 2.63
N ILE A 111 8.99 11.13 2.80
CA ILE A 111 8.08 9.99 2.54
C ILE A 111 6.81 10.10 3.39
N ALA A 112 6.93 10.48 4.67
CA ALA A 112 5.75 10.71 5.52
C ALA A 112 4.87 11.88 5.05
N ARG A 113 5.46 12.89 4.37
CA ARG A 113 4.75 14.08 3.87
C ARG A 113 4.05 13.85 2.53
N THR A 114 4.72 13.19 1.59
CA THR A 114 4.28 13.14 0.19
C THR A 114 4.21 11.73 -0.37
N GLY A 115 4.68 10.73 0.38
CA GLY A 115 4.87 9.37 -0.11
C GLY A 115 6.22 9.16 -0.78
N ILE A 116 6.51 7.89 -1.09
CA ILE A 116 7.69 7.46 -1.83
C ILE A 116 7.58 7.98 -3.27
N GLN A 117 8.63 8.63 -3.74
CA GLN A 117 8.77 9.13 -5.11
C GLN A 117 9.96 8.45 -5.75
N PRO A 118 9.80 7.24 -6.35
CA PRO A 118 10.90 6.56 -7.00
C PRO A 118 11.37 7.35 -8.22
N THR A 119 12.66 7.30 -8.51
CA THR A 119 13.20 7.81 -9.77
C THR A 119 13.05 6.76 -10.86
N TRP A 120 12.59 7.19 -12.03
CA TRP A 120 12.35 6.33 -13.18
C TRP A 120 13.33 6.67 -14.31
N LYS A 121 13.72 5.67 -15.09
CA LYS A 121 14.57 5.83 -16.29
C LYS A 121 13.84 6.52 -17.43
N GLN A 122 12.51 6.45 -17.42
CA GLN A 122 11.61 7.10 -18.38
C GLN A 122 10.52 7.87 -17.62
N GLN A 123 9.97 8.92 -18.24
CA GLN A 123 9.00 9.80 -17.58
C GLN A 123 7.67 9.08 -17.30
N ASP A 124 7.23 8.24 -18.22
CA ASP A 124 5.92 7.60 -18.18
C ASP A 124 6.01 6.09 -18.45
N PRO A 125 5.13 5.27 -17.83
CA PRO A 125 5.01 3.87 -18.18
C PRO A 125 4.72 3.66 -19.67
N SER A 126 5.39 2.69 -20.26
CA SER A 126 5.25 2.38 -21.69
C SER A 126 4.13 1.36 -21.98
N ARG A 127 3.52 0.72 -20.96
CA ARG A 127 2.69 -0.48 -21.16
C ARG A 127 1.36 -0.52 -20.40
N THR A 128 0.32 0.00 -21.05
CA THR A 128 -1.10 -0.15 -20.63
C THR A 128 -1.74 -1.50 -21.02
N LYS A 129 -1.04 -2.36 -21.79
CA LYS A 129 -1.62 -3.64 -22.25
C LYS A 129 -1.60 -4.70 -21.14
N PRO A 130 -2.74 -5.33 -20.82
CA PRO A 130 -2.82 -6.40 -19.83
C PRO A 130 -1.79 -7.51 -20.06
N ILE A 131 -1.25 -8.04 -18.97
CA ILE A 131 -0.34 -9.19 -18.95
C ILE A 131 -1.07 -10.35 -18.29
N LYS A 132 -0.85 -11.56 -18.81
CA LYS A 132 -1.37 -12.77 -18.17
C LYS A 132 -0.71 -12.95 -16.80
N ASN A 133 -1.53 -13.15 -15.78
CA ASN A 133 -1.06 -13.49 -14.44
C ASN A 133 -0.35 -14.86 -14.43
N HIS A 134 0.50 -15.05 -13.43
CA HIS A 134 1.13 -16.34 -13.18
C HIS A 134 0.06 -17.40 -12.89
N ARG A 135 0.31 -18.64 -13.32
CA ARG A 135 -0.66 -19.75 -13.10
C ARG A 135 -1.03 -19.93 -11.64
N SER A 136 -0.14 -19.59 -10.70
CA SER A 136 -0.43 -19.67 -9.28
C SER A 136 -1.54 -18.71 -8.83
N ALA A 137 -1.60 -17.50 -9.38
CA ALA A 137 -2.65 -16.54 -9.05
C ALA A 137 -4.02 -17.01 -9.53
N SER A 138 -4.12 -17.48 -10.78
CA SER A 138 -5.37 -18.04 -11.33
C SER A 138 -5.80 -19.33 -10.62
N ARG A 139 -4.84 -20.17 -10.19
CA ARG A 139 -5.13 -21.41 -9.43
C ARG A 139 -5.74 -21.11 -8.07
N HIS A 140 -5.28 -20.09 -7.37
CA HIS A 140 -5.75 -19.71 -6.03
C HIS A 140 -6.56 -18.42 -6.06
N LEU A 141 -7.39 -18.24 -7.11
CA LEU A 141 -8.08 -16.97 -7.39
C LEU A 141 -8.92 -16.47 -6.21
N ASN A 142 -9.66 -17.35 -5.53
CA ASN A 142 -10.48 -16.97 -4.38
C ASN A 142 -9.64 -16.41 -3.21
N ALA A 143 -8.47 -17.00 -2.94
CA ALA A 143 -7.54 -16.50 -1.92
C ALA A 143 -6.82 -15.21 -2.36
N VAL A 144 -6.58 -15.04 -3.67
CA VAL A 144 -6.09 -13.76 -4.25
C VAL A 144 -7.13 -12.66 -4.05
N ILE A 145 -8.40 -12.92 -4.36
CA ILE A 145 -9.51 -11.97 -4.13
C ILE A 145 -9.60 -11.60 -2.65
N ARG A 146 -9.47 -12.57 -1.74
CA ARG A 146 -9.40 -12.31 -0.29
C ARG A 146 -8.26 -11.34 0.07
N ALA A 147 -7.06 -11.58 -0.45
CA ALA A 147 -5.88 -10.75 -0.16
C ALA A 147 -6.06 -9.31 -0.70
N ILE A 148 -6.63 -9.17 -1.89
CA ILE A 148 -6.95 -7.88 -2.50
C ILE A 148 -8.04 -7.16 -1.71
N ARG A 149 -9.14 -7.85 -1.37
CA ARG A 149 -10.22 -7.27 -0.57
C ARG A 149 -9.69 -6.73 0.77
N LYS A 150 -8.86 -7.52 1.45
CA LYS A 150 -8.20 -7.09 2.69
C LYS A 150 -7.33 -5.85 2.49
N GLY A 151 -6.61 -5.77 1.37
CA GLY A 151 -5.80 -4.60 1.04
C GLY A 151 -6.64 -3.38 0.62
N GLN A 152 -7.78 -3.56 -0.06
CA GLN A 152 -8.73 -2.49 -0.34
C GLN A 152 -9.26 -1.87 0.95
N ASP A 153 -9.77 -2.71 1.86
CA ASP A 153 -10.34 -2.26 3.14
C ASP A 153 -9.28 -1.60 4.04
N ALA A 154 -8.00 -1.93 3.83
CA ALA A 154 -6.86 -1.30 4.51
C ALA A 154 -6.27 -0.07 3.79
N GLY A 155 -6.84 0.35 2.65
CA GLY A 155 -6.34 1.48 1.86
C GLY A 155 -4.98 1.24 1.20
N LEU A 156 -4.63 -0.02 0.93
CA LEU A 156 -3.38 -0.45 0.30
C LEU A 156 -3.54 -0.69 -1.20
N TYR A 157 -4.74 -1.09 -1.63
CA TYR A 157 -5.07 -1.28 -3.05
C TYR A 157 -6.24 -0.41 -3.45
N LEU A 158 -6.15 0.18 -4.64
CA LEU A 158 -7.30 0.70 -5.37
C LEU A 158 -7.72 -0.33 -6.41
N VAL A 159 -9.01 -0.65 -6.49
CA VAL A 159 -9.56 -1.57 -7.49
C VAL A 159 -10.59 -0.83 -8.31
N LEU A 160 -10.47 -0.96 -9.63
CA LEU A 160 -11.37 -0.37 -10.61
C LEU A 160 -11.72 -1.44 -11.66
N ASP A 161 -12.75 -1.19 -12.46
CA ASP A 161 -12.96 -2.00 -13.66
C ASP A 161 -11.84 -1.78 -14.65
N ALA A 162 -11.41 -2.84 -15.35
CA ALA A 162 -10.31 -2.76 -16.31
C ALA A 162 -10.64 -1.85 -17.50
N GLU A 163 -11.90 -1.46 -17.69
CA GLU A 163 -12.28 -0.50 -18.72
C GLU A 163 -11.67 0.90 -18.56
N VAL A 164 -11.23 1.28 -17.36
CA VAL A 164 -10.51 2.55 -17.16
C VAL A 164 -9.25 2.64 -18.01
N LEU A 165 -8.66 1.49 -18.38
CA LEU A 165 -7.50 1.40 -19.27
C LEU A 165 -7.81 1.83 -20.72
N ARG A 166 -9.09 2.00 -21.10
CA ARG A 166 -9.48 2.64 -22.37
C ARG A 166 -9.30 4.15 -22.35
N HIS A 167 -9.20 4.75 -21.17
CA HIS A 167 -9.12 6.20 -20.96
C HIS A 167 -7.79 6.64 -20.35
N TRP A 168 -7.18 5.78 -19.53
CA TRP A 168 -5.88 6.06 -18.95
C TRP A 168 -4.75 5.51 -19.81
N GLU A 169 -3.89 6.41 -20.23
CA GLU A 169 -2.59 6.09 -20.79
C GLU A 169 -1.55 5.96 -19.66
N ASN A 170 -0.39 5.40 -19.99
CA ASN A 170 0.78 5.43 -19.09
C ASN A 170 0.55 4.73 -17.75
N ILE A 171 -0.09 3.56 -17.76
CA ILE A 171 -0.25 2.68 -16.59
C ILE A 171 0.62 1.44 -16.79
N GLN A 172 1.57 1.15 -15.90
CA GLN A 172 2.38 -0.07 -15.94
C GLN A 172 1.60 -1.24 -15.34
N ILE A 173 1.37 -2.29 -16.13
CA ILE A 173 0.72 -3.51 -15.67
C ILE A 173 1.75 -4.62 -15.48
N SER A 174 1.84 -5.12 -14.26
CA SER A 174 2.65 -6.29 -13.88
C SER A 174 1.75 -7.49 -13.52
N PRO A 175 2.20 -8.73 -13.74
CA PRO A 175 1.39 -9.90 -13.42
C PRO A 175 1.33 -10.15 -11.92
N LEU A 176 0.21 -10.73 -11.49
CA LEU A 176 0.06 -11.27 -10.14
C LEU A 176 0.53 -12.72 -10.08
N GLY A 177 1.11 -13.07 -8.94
CA GLY A 177 1.37 -14.43 -8.51
C GLY A 177 0.78 -14.69 -7.13
N ALA A 178 0.65 -15.96 -6.77
CA ALA A 178 0.29 -16.38 -5.43
C ALA A 178 1.31 -17.40 -4.92
N VAL A 179 1.69 -17.28 -3.65
CA VAL A 179 2.54 -18.24 -2.95
C VAL A 179 1.78 -18.73 -1.71
N PRO A 180 1.63 -20.05 -1.51
CA PRO A 180 1.06 -20.59 -0.28
C PRO A 180 1.78 -20.11 0.97
N ASN A 181 1.02 -19.74 2.01
CA ASN A 181 1.60 -19.54 3.32
C ASN A 181 2.00 -20.91 3.92
N LYS A 182 3.14 -20.98 4.62
CA LYS A 182 3.65 -22.25 5.17
C LYS A 182 2.72 -22.90 6.19
N ASP A 183 1.90 -22.09 6.87
CA ASP A 183 1.10 -22.51 8.02
C ASP A 183 -0.41 -22.53 7.75
N CYS A 184 -0.85 -22.34 6.49
CA CYS A 184 -2.26 -22.28 6.11
C CYS A 184 -2.51 -22.99 4.78
N SER A 185 -3.73 -23.48 4.59
CA SER A 185 -4.14 -23.98 3.27
C SER A 185 -4.05 -22.86 2.23
N PRO A 186 -3.51 -23.12 1.03
CA PRO A 186 -3.55 -22.16 -0.09
C PRO A 186 -4.99 -21.74 -0.48
N GLU A 187 -5.99 -22.56 -0.18
CA GLU A 187 -7.40 -22.23 -0.41
C GLU A 187 -7.92 -21.17 0.57
N ASP A 188 -7.30 -21.08 1.75
CA ASP A 188 -7.65 -20.12 2.78
C ASP A 188 -6.83 -18.83 2.61
N GLU A 189 -5.50 -18.95 2.55
CA GLU A 189 -4.63 -17.79 2.51
C GLU A 189 -3.39 -18.01 1.63
N VAL A 190 -3.15 -17.04 0.75
CA VAL A 190 -1.94 -16.95 -0.05
C VAL A 190 -1.24 -15.63 0.23
N ARG A 191 0.07 -15.62 0.07
CA ARG A 191 0.83 -14.40 -0.14
C ARG A 191 0.66 -13.96 -1.59
N LEU A 192 -0.08 -12.87 -1.78
CA LEU A 192 -0.16 -12.19 -3.08
C LEU A 192 1.22 -11.63 -3.43
N ILE A 193 1.69 -11.94 -4.64
CA ILE A 193 2.92 -11.43 -5.23
C ILE A 193 2.56 -10.51 -6.38
N HIS A 194 3.08 -9.29 -6.36
CA HIS A 194 3.04 -8.38 -7.49
C HIS A 194 4.39 -8.51 -8.19
N ASP A 195 4.44 -9.17 -9.34
CA ASP A 195 5.72 -9.45 -10.00
C ASP A 195 6.19 -8.23 -10.79
N LEU A 196 6.83 -7.32 -10.08
CA LEU A 196 7.42 -6.08 -10.61
C LEU A 196 8.71 -6.32 -11.39
N SER A 197 9.17 -7.56 -11.49
CA SER A 197 10.34 -7.98 -12.28
C SER A 197 9.99 -8.55 -13.65
N PHE A 198 8.69 -8.73 -13.93
CA PHE A 198 8.21 -9.27 -15.20
C PHE A 198 7.43 -8.24 -16.05
N PRO A 199 7.59 -8.28 -17.38
CA PRO A 199 8.58 -9.05 -18.12
C PRO A 199 9.95 -8.39 -18.06
N ARG A 200 10.99 -9.21 -18.09
CA ARG A 200 12.37 -8.73 -18.08
C ARG A 200 12.63 -7.74 -19.23
N GLY A 201 13.32 -6.65 -18.92
CA GLY A 201 13.63 -5.53 -19.81
C GLY A 201 12.53 -4.47 -19.91
N HIS A 202 11.30 -4.77 -19.46
CA HIS A 202 10.15 -3.85 -19.54
C HIS A 202 9.29 -3.86 -18.26
N SER A 203 9.85 -4.36 -17.16
CA SER A 203 9.18 -4.43 -15.87
C SER A 203 9.28 -3.10 -15.11
N THR A 204 8.48 -2.93 -14.05
CA THR A 204 8.59 -1.78 -13.15
C THR A 204 10.00 -1.66 -12.57
N ASN A 205 10.63 -2.78 -12.22
CA ASN A 205 12.00 -2.80 -11.70
C ASN A 205 13.04 -2.45 -12.76
N ASP A 206 12.83 -2.84 -14.03
CA ASP A 206 13.74 -2.42 -15.11
C ASP A 206 13.66 -0.91 -15.34
N ALA A 207 12.47 -0.32 -15.15
CA ALA A 207 12.21 1.10 -15.33
C ALA A 207 12.68 1.97 -14.13
N SER A 208 12.93 1.41 -12.95
CA SER A 208 13.40 2.17 -11.79
C SER A 208 14.92 2.38 -11.80
N ARG A 209 15.37 3.49 -11.21
CA ARG A 209 16.80 3.76 -10.95
C ARG A 209 17.16 3.32 -9.54
N THR A 210 17.69 2.11 -9.42
CA THR A 210 18.06 1.52 -8.12
C THR A 210 19.25 2.24 -7.47
N GLU A 211 20.08 2.89 -8.27
CA GLU A 211 21.21 3.71 -7.84
C GLU A 211 20.80 4.96 -7.04
N ASP A 212 19.54 5.41 -7.18
CA ASP A 212 19.01 6.55 -6.42
C ASP A 212 18.38 6.11 -5.08
N CYS A 213 18.26 4.80 -4.85
CA CYS A 213 17.76 4.28 -3.58
C CYS A 213 18.83 4.38 -2.48
N PRO A 214 18.44 4.69 -1.22
CA PRO A 214 19.39 4.73 -0.12
C PRO A 214 20.02 3.35 0.13
N ASP A 215 21.32 3.32 0.40
CA ASP A 215 22.03 2.10 0.77
C ASP A 215 21.42 1.45 2.02
N VAL A 216 21.27 0.12 1.98
CA VAL A 216 20.86 -0.64 3.15
C VAL A 216 22.10 -1.11 3.92
N GLU A 217 22.28 -0.57 5.12
CA GLU A 217 23.35 -0.99 6.02
C GLU A 217 22.80 -1.98 7.05
N TYR A 218 23.27 -3.23 6.99
CA TYR A 218 22.96 -4.24 8.00
C TYR A 218 24.05 -4.28 9.07
N LYS A 219 23.70 -3.91 10.30
CA LYS A 219 24.60 -4.13 11.44
C LYS A 219 24.68 -5.61 11.77
N HIS A 220 25.90 -6.14 11.84
CA HIS A 220 26.12 -7.53 12.24
C HIS A 220 25.58 -7.78 13.66
N VAL A 221 25.05 -8.98 13.91
CA VAL A 221 24.48 -9.37 15.21
C VAL A 221 25.46 -9.17 16.38
N ALA A 222 26.76 -9.25 16.09
CA ALA A 222 27.83 -8.98 17.05
C ALA A 222 27.76 -7.56 17.65
N ALA A 223 27.24 -6.57 16.93
CA ALA A 223 27.06 -5.22 17.47
C ALA A 223 26.04 -5.20 18.63
N ILE A 224 24.98 -6.02 18.53
CA ILE A 224 23.98 -6.19 19.59
C ILE A 224 24.62 -6.92 20.78
N ALA A 225 25.34 -8.02 20.53
CA ALA A 225 26.05 -8.77 21.57
C ALA A 225 27.04 -7.88 22.36
N LYS A 226 27.91 -7.15 21.66
CA LYS A 226 28.86 -6.19 22.27
C LYS A 226 28.14 -5.12 23.09
N ARG A 227 26.97 -4.65 22.65
CA ARG A 227 26.18 -3.68 23.42
C ARG A 227 25.64 -4.28 24.72
N ILE A 228 25.20 -5.53 24.69
CA ILE A 228 24.74 -6.25 25.90
C ILE A 228 25.89 -6.41 26.90
N GLU A 229 27.05 -6.89 26.43
CA GLU A 229 28.26 -7.03 27.26
C GLU A 229 28.70 -5.70 27.87
N ALA A 230 28.73 -4.63 27.08
CA ALA A 230 29.08 -3.29 27.55
C ALA A 230 28.08 -2.77 28.60
N CYS A 231 26.78 -3.01 28.42
CA CYS A 231 25.76 -2.66 29.42
C CYS A 231 25.94 -3.47 30.71
N HIS A 232 26.20 -4.78 30.60
CA HIS A 232 26.43 -5.65 31.75
C HIS A 232 27.66 -5.20 32.56
N ALA A 233 28.77 -4.88 31.88
CA ALA A 233 29.98 -4.39 32.52
C ALA A 233 29.78 -3.04 33.24
N ARG A 234 28.99 -2.13 32.64
CA ARG A 234 28.72 -0.79 33.18
C ARG A 234 27.74 -0.78 34.35
N TYR A 235 26.70 -1.60 34.30
CA TYR A 235 25.62 -1.60 35.28
C TYR A 235 25.65 -2.89 36.10
N LYS A 236 26.71 -3.06 36.88
CA LYS A 236 26.89 -4.23 37.76
C LYS A 236 25.74 -4.33 38.76
N GLY A 237 25.18 -5.53 38.91
CA GLY A 237 24.05 -5.79 39.80
C GLY A 237 22.67 -5.41 39.25
N ALA A 238 22.59 -4.78 38.08
CA ALA A 238 21.32 -4.53 37.39
C ALA A 238 21.01 -5.65 36.39
N ALA A 239 19.74 -6.05 36.30
CA ALA A 239 19.26 -6.93 35.24
C ALA A 239 19.22 -6.16 33.91
N ILE A 240 19.97 -6.63 32.91
CA ILE A 240 19.95 -6.06 31.57
C ILE A 240 18.83 -6.72 30.77
N MET A 241 17.84 -5.93 30.35
CA MET A 241 16.68 -6.41 29.59
C MET A 241 16.74 -5.91 28.15
N ILE A 242 16.27 -6.72 27.21
CA ILE A 242 16.16 -6.37 25.79
C ILE A 242 14.68 -6.32 25.43
N MET A 243 14.28 -5.23 24.78
CA MET A 243 12.99 -5.14 24.11
C MET A 243 13.19 -5.41 22.62
N LYS A 244 12.51 -6.44 22.11
CA LYS A 244 12.43 -6.74 20.68
C LYS A 244 11.04 -6.40 20.18
N GLY A 245 10.95 -5.75 19.03
CA GLY A 245 9.71 -5.50 18.31
C GLY A 245 9.86 -5.89 16.86
N ASP A 246 8.77 -6.35 16.26
CA ASP A 246 8.62 -6.53 14.81
C ASP A 246 7.44 -5.67 14.34
N VAL A 247 7.59 -5.03 13.18
CA VAL A 247 6.53 -4.24 12.57
C VAL A 247 5.96 -5.03 11.39
N LYS A 248 4.84 -5.70 11.65
CA LYS A 248 4.13 -6.49 10.64
C LYS A 248 3.78 -5.62 9.44
N GLY A 249 4.31 -5.98 8.26
CA GLY A 249 4.03 -5.26 7.02
C GLY A 249 4.58 -3.84 7.01
N ALA A 250 5.73 -3.57 7.63
CA ALA A 250 6.33 -2.24 7.75
C ALA A 250 6.29 -1.41 6.44
N PHE A 251 6.61 -2.04 5.32
CA PHE A 251 6.59 -1.42 3.99
C PHE A 251 5.19 -0.94 3.58
N ARG A 252 4.11 -1.64 3.94
CA ARG A 252 2.72 -1.24 3.64
C ARG A 252 2.31 0.07 4.31
N HIS A 253 3.02 0.50 5.34
CA HIS A 253 2.78 1.81 5.96
C HIS A 253 3.43 2.96 5.17
N LEU A 254 4.42 2.66 4.33
CA LEU A 254 5.05 3.62 3.43
C LEU A 254 4.24 3.66 2.14
N MET A 255 3.55 4.76 1.91
CA MET A 255 2.71 4.91 0.72
C MET A 255 3.51 5.49 -0.44
N LEU A 256 3.22 5.08 -1.66
CA LEU A 256 3.70 5.77 -2.86
C LEU A 256 3.03 7.13 -2.97
N ALA A 257 3.74 8.12 -3.49
CA ALA A 257 3.11 9.37 -3.89
C ALA A 257 2.07 9.08 -4.98
N SER A 258 0.94 9.77 -4.92
CA SER A 258 -0.22 9.56 -5.80
C SER A 258 0.14 9.55 -7.29
N GLY A 259 1.06 10.43 -7.72
CA GLY A 259 1.54 10.46 -9.10
C GLY A 259 2.31 9.22 -9.54
N HIS A 260 2.91 8.46 -8.63
CA HIS A 260 3.76 7.31 -8.94
C HIS A 260 3.04 5.96 -8.88
N VAL A 261 1.81 5.90 -8.35
CA VAL A 261 1.03 4.64 -8.28
C VAL A 261 0.74 4.02 -9.65
N ARG A 262 0.80 4.83 -10.72
CA ARG A 262 0.67 4.37 -12.12
C ARG A 262 1.70 3.31 -12.53
N TRP A 263 2.79 3.18 -11.77
CA TRP A 263 3.84 2.17 -11.99
C TRP A 263 3.56 0.81 -11.35
N MET A 264 2.49 0.71 -10.55
CA MET A 264 2.22 -0.43 -9.66
C MET A 264 0.84 -1.02 -9.93
N ALA A 265 0.47 -1.17 -11.20
CA ALA A 265 -0.82 -1.76 -11.56
C ALA A 265 -0.69 -3.26 -11.87
N ALA A 266 -1.80 -3.96 -11.75
CA ALA A 266 -1.99 -5.34 -12.16
C ALA A 266 -3.44 -5.55 -12.59
N THR A 267 -3.73 -6.60 -13.35
CA THR A 267 -5.10 -6.93 -13.75
C THR A 267 -5.48 -8.31 -13.25
N ILE A 268 -6.77 -8.54 -12.99
CA ILE A 268 -7.35 -9.89 -12.92
C ILE A 268 -8.30 -10.04 -14.10
N PRO A 269 -7.82 -10.57 -15.25
CA PRO A 269 -8.64 -10.70 -16.45
C PRO A 269 -9.93 -11.50 -16.23
N GLU A 270 -9.88 -12.52 -15.37
CA GLU A 270 -11.03 -13.38 -15.01
C GLU A 270 -12.20 -12.60 -14.40
N LEU A 271 -11.91 -11.44 -13.80
CA LEU A 271 -12.91 -10.58 -13.16
C LEU A 271 -13.07 -9.24 -13.89
N GLY A 272 -12.28 -8.98 -14.94
CA GLY A 272 -12.30 -7.72 -15.66
C GLY A 272 -11.89 -6.51 -14.80
N VAL A 273 -11.00 -6.68 -13.82
CA VAL A 273 -10.60 -5.60 -12.90
C VAL A 273 -9.13 -5.18 -13.05
N LEU A 274 -8.88 -3.91 -12.77
CA LEU A 274 -7.57 -3.31 -12.54
C LEU A 274 -7.34 -3.17 -11.03
N ILE A 275 -6.17 -3.59 -10.57
CA ILE A 275 -5.67 -3.42 -9.21
C ILE A 275 -4.49 -2.46 -9.27
N VAL A 276 -4.46 -1.46 -8.41
CA VAL A 276 -3.32 -0.54 -8.27
C VAL A 276 -2.82 -0.62 -6.84
N ASP A 277 -1.55 -1.00 -6.66
CA ASP A 277 -0.89 -0.89 -5.36
C ASP A 277 -0.55 0.56 -5.11
N ILE A 278 -1.21 1.13 -4.12
CA ILE A 278 -0.97 2.51 -3.73
C ILE A 278 0.04 2.57 -2.57
N SER A 279 0.29 1.45 -1.90
CA SER A 279 1.36 1.32 -0.90
C SER A 279 2.69 0.89 -1.52
N ALA A 280 3.78 0.91 -0.74
CA ALA A 280 4.99 0.25 -1.19
C ALA A 280 4.71 -1.25 -1.38
N PRO A 281 5.04 -1.83 -2.55
CA PRO A 281 4.90 -3.25 -2.81
C PRO A 281 5.95 -4.05 -2.04
N PHE A 282 5.75 -5.38 -1.97
CA PHE A 282 6.76 -6.31 -1.45
C PHE A 282 7.71 -6.76 -2.56
#